data_AF-A0A7W3R8B5-F1
#
_entry.id   AF-A0A7W3R8B5-F1
#
_cell.length_a   1.000
_cell.length_b   1.000
_cell.length_c   1.000
_cell.angle_alpha   90.00
_cell.angle_beta   90.00
_cell.angle_gamma   90.00
#
_symmetry.space_group_name_H-M   'P 1'
#
loop_
_entity.id
_entity.type
_entity.pdbx_description
1 polymer ?
#
loop_
_entity_poly.entity_id
_entity_poly.type
_entity_poly.pdbx_seq_one_letter_code
_entity_poly.pdbx_strand_id
1 'polypeptide(L)'
;MTGPDPGLERWRLVLGEAAEECLGGLGDRDAARDRALDWLYGRDSEYARRGIRRGGGRGRDAERDADLSPSQVTPVDWLDDVHRLFPKETIERLERDAVERYGIHEVVTDPAVLGRIEPNPTLLRAVLRTKHLMNPDVLAMARRIVAAVVKELTERLATEVRRSFHGTRSRRPSPWRSARDFDFHRTIRANLGHYRPDERRLYIERPYFLSRTRRRMERWQLILLVDQSGSMAGSVIHSAVTAACLWGLPGLKTHLVAFDTSVVDLTDDVTDPVELLMGVQLGGGTDIARAVGYAADLVDNPRRAIVAVISDFYEGGDEHRLVRTVRGMVEQGTRVLALAALDEDAEPEYDRELAQRLADVGAHVGAMTPGQLVSFVADVMG
;
A
#
# COMPACT_ATOMS: atom_id res chain seq x y z
N MET A 1 52.86 11.61 -4.58
CA MET A 1 51.45 12.03 -4.75
C MET A 1 50.63 11.20 -3.80
N THR A 2 50.36 11.73 -2.62
CA THR A 2 49.37 11.19 -1.69
C THR A 2 48.03 11.15 -2.41
N GLY A 3 47.36 9.99 -2.44
CA GLY A 3 46.02 9.88 -3.00
C GLY A 3 45.07 10.87 -2.32
N PRO A 4 43.99 11.27 -3.00
CA PRO A 4 43.01 12.20 -2.44
C PRO A 4 42.50 11.68 -1.08
N ASP A 5 42.35 12.59 -0.12
CA ASP A 5 41.87 12.26 1.22
C ASP A 5 40.38 11.85 1.14
N PRO A 6 40.01 10.62 1.54
CA PRO A 6 38.62 10.14 1.49
C PRO A 6 37.63 10.99 2.29
N GLY A 7 38.11 11.79 3.25
CA GLY A 7 37.31 12.77 3.96
C GLY A 7 37.00 14.00 3.11
N LEU A 8 38.00 14.53 2.40
CA LEU A 8 37.86 15.71 1.52
C LEU A 8 37.01 15.39 0.29
N GLU A 9 37.13 14.18 -0.28
CA GLU A 9 36.29 13.73 -1.39
C GLU A 9 34.81 13.66 -1.00
N ARG A 10 34.50 13.16 0.20
CA ARG A 10 33.13 13.15 0.72
C ARG A 10 32.56 14.55 0.91
N TRP A 11 33.35 15.47 1.45
CA TRP A 11 32.93 16.86 1.57
C TRP A 11 32.77 17.53 0.20
N ARG A 12 33.61 17.19 -0.77
CA ARG A 12 33.50 17.69 -2.15
C ARG A 12 32.23 17.17 -2.86
N LEU A 13 31.81 15.93 -2.59
CA LEU A 13 30.53 15.39 -3.07
C LEU A 13 29.31 16.05 -2.40
N VAL A 14 29.40 16.40 -1.11
CA VAL A 14 28.30 17.04 -0.37
C VAL A 14 28.15 18.52 -0.74
N LEU A 15 29.26 19.23 -0.93
CA LEU A 15 29.28 20.67 -1.21
C LEU A 15 29.20 20.99 -2.70
N GLY A 16 29.32 19.98 -3.57
CA GLY A 16 29.24 20.10 -5.03
C GLY A 16 30.39 20.88 -5.64
N GLU A 17 30.22 21.28 -6.90
CA GLU A 17 31.24 21.93 -7.73
C GLU A 17 31.85 23.19 -7.10
N ALA A 18 31.05 23.93 -6.32
CA ALA A 18 31.49 25.14 -5.64
C ALA A 18 32.65 24.94 -4.66
N ALA A 19 32.88 23.71 -4.19
CA ALA A 19 33.96 23.39 -3.24
C ALA A 19 35.23 22.84 -3.91
N GLU A 20 35.26 22.70 -5.24
CA GLU A 20 36.41 22.17 -5.99
C GLU A 20 37.68 23.00 -5.79
N GLU A 21 37.54 24.33 -5.81
CA GLU A 21 38.66 25.26 -5.63
C GLU A 21 39.37 25.09 -4.26
N CYS A 22 38.64 24.61 -3.26
CA CYS A 22 39.13 24.48 -1.87
C CYS A 22 39.48 23.04 -1.47
N LEU A 23 38.80 22.03 -2.03
CA LEU A 23 38.94 20.62 -1.64
C LEU A 23 39.69 19.76 -2.67
N GLY A 24 39.96 20.30 -3.86
CA GLY A 24 40.62 19.59 -4.96
C GLY A 24 39.65 18.75 -5.80
N GLY A 25 40.20 18.14 -6.86
CA GLY A 25 39.45 17.30 -7.79
C GLY A 25 39.10 15.91 -7.23
N LEU A 26 37.99 15.36 -7.69
CA LEU A 26 37.55 14.00 -7.36
C LEU A 26 38.29 12.95 -8.22
N GLY A 27 38.52 11.76 -7.69
CA GLY A 27 38.93 10.61 -8.51
C GLY A 27 37.85 10.20 -9.52
N ASP A 28 38.22 9.49 -10.60
CA ASP A 28 37.32 9.17 -11.73
C ASP A 28 35.97 8.55 -11.32
N ARG A 29 35.97 7.67 -10.30
CA ARG A 29 34.76 7.02 -9.80
C ARG A 29 33.85 7.99 -9.05
N ASP A 30 34.42 8.88 -8.25
CA ASP A 30 33.64 9.85 -7.47
C ASP A 30 33.21 11.04 -8.34
N ALA A 31 33.99 11.40 -9.36
CA ALA A 31 33.55 12.33 -10.41
C ALA A 31 32.36 11.78 -11.21
N ALA A 32 32.31 10.46 -11.45
CA ALA A 32 31.15 9.83 -12.08
C ALA A 32 29.92 9.84 -11.15
N ARG A 33 30.12 9.64 -9.83
CA ARG A 33 29.04 9.78 -8.83
C ARG A 33 28.51 11.20 -8.75
N ASP A 34 29.40 12.19 -8.74
CA ASP A 34 29.04 13.62 -8.70
C ASP A 34 28.16 13.97 -9.90
N ARG A 35 28.54 13.54 -11.12
CA ARG A 35 27.72 13.74 -12.34
C ARG A 35 26.35 13.06 -12.27
N ALA A 36 26.28 11.83 -11.74
CA ALA A 36 25.00 11.12 -11.59
C ALA A 36 24.08 11.80 -10.56
N LEU A 37 24.65 12.35 -9.48
CA LEU A 37 23.91 13.11 -8.47
C LEU A 37 23.49 14.49 -8.99
N ASP A 38 24.35 15.20 -9.70
CA ASP A 38 24.05 16.51 -10.30
C ASP A 38 22.97 16.39 -11.38
N TRP A 39 22.99 15.34 -12.19
CA TRP A 39 21.93 15.11 -13.18
C TRP A 39 20.54 14.99 -12.54
N LEU A 40 20.45 14.38 -11.36
CA LEU A 40 19.20 14.19 -10.62
C LEU A 40 18.83 15.43 -9.80
N TYR A 41 19.70 15.83 -8.87
CA TYR A 41 19.44 16.89 -7.88
C TYR A 41 19.72 18.30 -8.42
N GLY A 42 20.55 18.45 -9.44
CA GLY A 42 20.81 19.73 -10.11
C GLY A 42 19.60 20.28 -10.88
N ARG A 43 18.49 19.53 -10.93
CA ARG A 43 17.18 19.95 -11.44
C ARG A 43 16.36 20.72 -10.41
N ASP A 44 16.74 20.69 -9.13
CA ASP A 44 15.97 21.31 -8.06
C ASP A 44 16.03 22.85 -8.15
N SER A 45 14.86 23.46 -8.32
CA SER A 45 14.68 24.91 -8.38
C SER A 45 15.04 25.65 -7.07
N GLU A 46 15.18 24.93 -5.95
CA GLU A 46 15.67 25.51 -4.70
C GLU A 46 17.12 26.01 -4.79
N TYR A 47 17.98 25.36 -5.57
CA TYR A 47 19.36 25.84 -5.80
C TYR A 47 19.36 27.20 -6.50
N ALA A 48 18.41 27.44 -7.40
CA ALA A 48 18.22 28.73 -8.06
C ALA A 48 17.70 29.81 -7.10
N ARG A 49 16.84 29.46 -6.12
CA ARG A 49 16.32 30.39 -5.10
C ARG A 49 17.37 30.77 -4.04
N ARG A 50 18.30 29.87 -3.71
CA ARG A 50 19.37 30.12 -2.72
C ARG A 50 20.56 30.93 -3.28
N GLY A 51 20.49 31.38 -4.53
CA GLY A 51 21.51 32.23 -5.14
C GLY A 51 22.84 31.52 -5.39
N ILE A 52 22.86 30.18 -5.34
CA ILE A 52 24.02 29.37 -5.69
C ILE A 52 24.13 29.42 -7.22
N ARG A 53 24.93 30.35 -7.73
CA ARG A 53 25.25 30.45 -9.16
C ARG A 53 25.97 29.15 -9.56
N ARG A 54 25.43 28.45 -10.55
CA ARG A 54 26.18 27.44 -11.32
C ARG A 54 27.49 28.09 -11.79
N GLY A 55 28.61 27.54 -11.36
CA GLY A 55 29.92 27.90 -11.86
C GLY A 55 30.11 27.34 -13.27
N GLY A 56 29.41 27.90 -14.26
CA GLY A 56 29.62 27.56 -15.67
C GLY A 56 28.34 27.15 -16.40
N GLY A 57 27.86 28.02 -17.28
CA GLY A 57 26.76 27.71 -18.20
C GLY A 57 25.87 28.91 -18.44
N ARG A 58 26.12 29.57 -19.58
CA ARG A 58 25.47 30.78 -20.08
C ARG A 58 23.96 30.76 -19.92
N GLY A 59 23.42 31.96 -19.69
CA GLY A 59 21.99 32.24 -19.67
C GLY A 59 21.29 31.70 -20.91
N ARG A 60 20.02 31.33 -20.70
CA ARG A 60 19.02 31.20 -21.75
C ARG A 60 19.00 32.50 -22.54
N ASP A 61 19.63 32.51 -23.69
CA ASP A 61 19.16 33.26 -24.84
C ASP A 61 19.33 32.36 -26.07
N ALA A 62 18.30 32.39 -26.90
CA ALA A 62 18.15 31.58 -28.09
C ALA A 62 19.33 31.77 -29.04
N GLU A 63 19.96 30.67 -29.45
CA GLU A 63 20.38 30.45 -30.84
C GLU A 63 20.93 29.03 -31.01
N ARG A 64 20.55 28.43 -32.14
CA ARG A 64 21.08 27.16 -32.62
C ARG A 64 22.55 27.36 -32.94
N ASP A 65 23.44 26.87 -32.10
CA ASP A 65 24.81 26.61 -32.52
C ASP A 65 25.30 25.28 -31.94
N ALA A 66 25.82 24.47 -32.84
CA ALA A 66 26.33 23.15 -32.59
C ALA A 66 27.62 23.25 -31.76
N ASP A 67 27.53 22.92 -30.47
CA ASP A 67 28.69 22.82 -29.60
C ASP A 67 28.79 21.42 -28.97
N LEU A 68 30.02 20.92 -28.91
CA LEU A 68 30.43 19.57 -28.50
C LEU A 68 30.30 19.40 -26.98
N SER A 69 29.09 19.54 -26.46
CA SER A 69 28.79 19.23 -25.06
C SER A 69 28.96 17.72 -24.83
N PRO A 70 29.60 17.28 -23.74
CA PRO A 70 29.64 15.86 -23.40
C PRO A 70 28.19 15.37 -23.30
N SER A 71 27.91 14.26 -23.99
CA SER A 71 26.59 13.68 -24.27
C SER A 71 25.54 14.05 -23.23
N GLN A 72 24.41 14.64 -23.67
CA GLN A 72 23.26 14.83 -22.79
C GLN A 72 22.93 13.49 -22.14
N VAL A 73 23.22 13.37 -20.84
CA VAL A 73 23.02 12.12 -20.10
C VAL A 73 21.54 11.79 -20.21
N THR A 74 21.23 10.70 -20.88
CA THR A 74 19.86 10.22 -21.01
C THR A 74 19.45 9.54 -19.69
N PRO A 75 18.14 9.40 -19.39
CA PRO A 75 17.69 8.62 -18.23
C PRO A 75 18.24 7.19 -18.20
N VAL A 76 18.49 6.60 -19.38
CA VAL A 76 19.09 5.27 -19.55
C VAL A 76 20.54 5.27 -19.07
N ASP A 77 21.35 6.23 -19.54
CA ASP A 77 22.77 6.34 -19.18
C ASP A 77 22.93 6.66 -17.69
N TRP A 78 22.04 7.49 -17.14
CA TRP A 78 22.00 7.80 -15.72
C TRP A 78 21.70 6.56 -14.87
N LEU A 79 20.73 5.73 -15.25
CA LEU A 79 20.39 4.53 -14.49
C LEU A 79 21.56 3.53 -14.48
N ASP A 80 22.23 3.35 -15.62
CA ASP A 80 23.41 2.49 -15.74
C ASP A 80 24.56 2.97 -14.87
N ASP A 81 24.78 4.29 -14.82
CA ASP A 81 25.75 4.90 -13.93
C ASP A 81 25.37 4.69 -12.46
N VAL A 82 24.10 4.86 -12.10
CA VAL A 82 23.63 4.68 -10.72
C VAL A 82 23.83 3.23 -10.24
N HIS A 83 23.44 2.25 -11.05
CA HIS A 83 23.58 0.82 -10.73
C HIS A 83 25.03 0.37 -10.63
N ARG A 84 25.94 1.00 -11.38
CA ARG A 84 27.38 0.71 -11.35
C ARG A 84 28.09 1.37 -10.17
N LEU A 85 27.67 2.58 -9.79
CA LEU A 85 28.46 3.46 -8.91
C LEU A 85 28.03 3.40 -7.44
N PHE A 86 26.78 3.04 -7.15
CA PHE A 86 26.18 3.13 -5.82
C PHE A 86 25.78 1.76 -5.23
N PRO A 87 25.73 1.64 -3.89
CA PRO A 87 25.16 0.46 -3.24
C PRO A 87 23.63 0.44 -3.35
N LYS A 88 23.03 -0.75 -3.20
CA LYS A 88 21.60 -1.02 -3.39
C LYS A 88 20.67 -0.02 -2.68
N GLU A 89 20.89 0.22 -1.40
CA GLU A 89 20.06 1.17 -0.62
C GLU A 89 20.09 2.59 -1.18
N THR A 90 21.20 3.01 -1.80
CA THR A 90 21.31 4.33 -2.42
C THR A 90 20.66 4.36 -3.80
N ILE A 91 20.73 3.27 -4.57
CA ILE A 91 20.04 3.12 -5.84
C ILE A 91 18.54 3.30 -5.64
N GLU A 92 17.95 2.57 -4.69
CA GLU A 92 16.51 2.64 -4.38
C GLU A 92 16.07 4.07 -4.02
N ARG A 93 16.91 4.80 -3.29
CA ARG A 93 16.64 6.19 -2.92
C ARG A 93 16.74 7.15 -4.11
N LEU A 94 17.76 6.99 -4.96
CA LEU A 94 17.94 7.83 -6.15
C LEU A 94 16.83 7.60 -7.18
N GLU A 95 16.43 6.35 -7.40
CA GLU A 95 15.31 5.99 -8.25
C GLU A 95 13.99 6.53 -7.70
N ARG A 96 13.79 6.45 -6.38
CA ARG A 96 12.63 7.07 -5.71
C ARG A 96 12.58 8.56 -5.99
N ASP A 97 13.67 9.28 -5.75
CA ASP A 97 13.73 10.72 -5.96
C ASP A 97 13.51 11.10 -7.44
N ALA A 98 14.09 10.34 -8.38
CA ALA A 98 13.89 10.54 -9.82
C ALA A 98 12.41 10.50 -10.22
N VAL A 99 11.68 9.57 -9.63
CA VAL A 99 10.31 9.27 -10.00
C VAL A 99 9.30 10.13 -9.22
N GLU A 100 9.46 10.24 -7.90
CA GLU A 100 8.50 10.91 -7.01
C GLU A 100 8.74 12.43 -6.93
N ARG A 101 10.01 12.86 -6.81
CA ARG A 101 10.36 14.28 -6.63
C ARG A 101 10.54 15.01 -7.95
N TYR A 102 11.19 14.38 -8.92
CA TYR A 102 11.53 15.02 -10.20
C TYR A 102 10.65 14.60 -11.37
N GLY A 103 9.70 13.68 -11.15
CA GLY A 103 8.70 13.30 -12.16
C GLY A 103 9.31 12.78 -13.46
N ILE A 104 10.47 12.10 -13.40
CA ILE A 104 11.18 11.60 -14.58
C ILE A 104 10.47 10.33 -15.07
N HIS A 105 9.32 10.52 -15.71
CA HIS A 105 8.45 9.45 -16.20
C HIS A 105 9.13 8.58 -17.27
N GLU A 106 10.14 9.12 -17.96
CA GLU A 106 10.98 8.41 -18.95
C GLU A 106 11.63 7.14 -18.37
N VAL A 107 11.93 7.14 -17.06
CA VAL A 107 12.49 5.98 -16.34
C VAL A 107 11.52 4.79 -16.32
N VAL A 108 10.22 5.07 -16.38
CA VAL A 108 9.15 4.07 -16.24
C VAL A 108 8.49 3.75 -17.59
N THR A 109 8.61 4.64 -18.58
CA THR A 109 8.04 4.44 -19.92
C THR A 109 8.99 3.77 -20.92
N ASP A 110 10.29 3.74 -20.65
CA ASP A 110 11.28 3.08 -21.50
C ASP A 110 11.45 1.59 -21.12
N PRO A 111 11.18 0.62 -22.02
CA PRO A 111 11.32 -0.80 -21.72
C PRO A 111 12.75 -1.24 -21.42
N ALA A 112 13.79 -0.56 -21.93
CA ALA A 112 15.18 -0.89 -21.62
C ALA A 112 15.55 -0.50 -20.19
N VAL A 113 14.93 0.57 -19.67
CA VAL A 113 15.15 1.11 -18.32
C VAL A 113 14.29 0.34 -17.31
N LEU A 114 12.99 0.19 -17.60
CA LEU A 114 12.03 -0.49 -16.73
C LEU A 114 12.44 -1.93 -16.40
N GLY A 115 13.04 -2.65 -17.35
CA GLY A 115 13.51 -4.02 -17.14
C GLY A 115 14.76 -4.16 -16.27
N ARG A 116 15.48 -3.06 -16.01
CA ARG A 116 16.70 -3.04 -15.18
C ARG A 116 16.42 -2.64 -13.74
N ILE A 117 15.36 -1.86 -13.51
CA ILE A 117 14.98 -1.38 -12.18
C ILE A 117 14.45 -2.53 -11.33
N GLU A 118 14.85 -2.56 -10.06
CA GLU A 118 14.35 -3.55 -9.12
C GLU A 118 12.89 -3.25 -8.72
N PRO A 119 11.98 -4.24 -8.74
CA PRO A 119 10.59 -4.03 -8.37
C PRO A 119 10.47 -3.51 -6.93
N ASN A 120 9.89 -2.33 -6.75
CA ASN A 120 9.67 -1.73 -5.44
C ASN A 120 8.32 -0.98 -5.38
N PRO A 121 7.78 -0.66 -4.18
CA PRO A 121 6.51 0.06 -4.04
C PRO A 121 6.46 1.43 -4.72
N THR A 122 7.58 2.17 -4.74
CA THR A 122 7.68 3.45 -5.44
C THR A 122 7.50 3.29 -6.96
N LEU A 123 8.17 2.31 -7.56
CA LEU A 123 8.02 2.00 -8.98
C LEU A 123 6.59 1.59 -9.30
N LEU A 124 5.94 0.81 -8.42
CA LEU A 124 4.53 0.47 -8.57
C LEU A 124 3.65 1.73 -8.59
N ARG A 125 3.81 2.67 -7.65
CA ARG A 125 3.08 3.96 -7.65
C ARG A 125 3.27 4.70 -8.97
N ALA A 126 4.50 4.74 -9.47
CA ALA A 126 4.87 5.44 -10.69
C ALA A 126 4.28 4.79 -11.94
N VAL A 127 4.33 3.46 -12.03
CA VAL A 127 3.70 2.68 -13.09
C VAL A 127 2.21 2.97 -13.14
N LEU A 128 1.51 2.96 -12.01
CA LEU A 128 0.07 3.22 -11.97
C LEU A 128 -0.28 4.65 -12.42
N ARG A 129 0.53 5.65 -12.04
CA ARG A 129 0.35 7.04 -12.49
C ARG A 129 0.61 7.21 -13.99
N THR A 130 1.61 6.51 -14.54
CA THR A 130 2.07 6.71 -15.93
C THR A 130 1.56 5.66 -16.91
N LYS A 131 0.74 4.70 -16.48
CA LYS A 131 0.22 3.61 -17.33
C LYS A 131 -0.45 4.07 -18.62
N HIS A 132 -1.06 5.26 -18.62
CA HIS A 132 -1.73 5.84 -19.78
C HIS A 132 -0.76 6.35 -20.87
N LEU A 133 0.52 6.48 -20.56
CA LEU A 133 1.58 6.93 -21.46
C LEU A 133 2.40 5.76 -22.04
N MET A 134 2.12 4.51 -21.61
CA MET A 134 2.90 3.33 -21.97
C MET A 134 2.39 2.64 -23.23
N ASN A 135 3.30 2.16 -24.07
CA ASN A 135 3.00 1.23 -25.17
C ASN A 135 2.59 -0.16 -24.60
N PRO A 136 1.69 -0.92 -25.25
CA PRO A 136 1.42 -2.33 -24.95
C PRO A 136 2.62 -3.19 -24.48
N ASP A 137 3.78 -3.08 -25.12
CA ASP A 137 4.97 -3.88 -24.74
C ASP A 137 5.51 -3.49 -23.36
N VAL A 138 5.53 -2.18 -23.08
CA VAL A 138 5.96 -1.62 -21.79
C VAL A 138 4.94 -1.98 -20.71
N LEU A 139 3.64 -1.93 -21.04
CA LEU A 139 2.56 -2.30 -20.13
C LEU A 139 2.64 -3.78 -19.73
N ALA A 140 3.01 -4.67 -20.65
CA ALA A 140 3.24 -6.08 -20.34
C ALA A 140 4.44 -6.29 -19.39
N MET A 141 5.50 -5.50 -19.53
CA MET A 141 6.66 -5.52 -18.62
C MET A 141 6.30 -4.95 -17.25
N ALA A 142 5.61 -3.81 -17.23
CA ALA A 142 5.08 -3.18 -16.03
C ALA A 142 4.20 -4.14 -15.24
N ARG A 143 3.31 -4.89 -15.90
CA ARG A 143 2.46 -5.91 -15.25
C ARG A 143 3.28 -6.97 -14.51
N ARG A 144 4.42 -7.40 -15.04
CA ARG A 144 5.30 -8.38 -14.36
C ARG A 144 5.92 -7.78 -13.10
N ILE A 145 6.34 -6.52 -13.17
CA ILE A 145 6.89 -5.77 -12.03
C ILE A 145 5.82 -5.59 -10.95
N VAL A 146 4.62 -5.13 -11.34
CA VAL A 146 3.47 -5.02 -10.44
C VAL A 146 3.18 -6.35 -9.77
N ALA A 147 3.13 -7.45 -10.53
CA ALA A 147 2.89 -8.78 -9.98
C ALA A 147 3.95 -9.20 -8.94
N ALA A 148 5.23 -8.88 -9.16
CA ALA A 148 6.29 -9.18 -8.22
C ALA A 148 6.11 -8.41 -6.90
N VAL A 149 5.88 -7.09 -6.97
CA VAL A 149 5.69 -6.23 -5.79
C VAL A 149 4.42 -6.61 -5.04
N VAL A 150 3.30 -6.79 -5.76
CA VAL A 150 2.02 -7.18 -5.15
C VAL A 150 2.16 -8.52 -4.44
N LYS A 151 2.84 -9.50 -5.04
CA LYS A 151 3.10 -10.80 -4.40
C LYS A 151 3.85 -10.64 -3.08
N GLU A 152 4.92 -9.84 -3.06
CA GLU A 152 5.70 -9.59 -1.84
C GLU A 152 4.85 -8.93 -0.75
N LEU A 153 4.09 -7.89 -1.11
CA LEU A 153 3.19 -7.20 -0.20
C LEU A 153 2.10 -8.15 0.36
N THR A 154 1.52 -8.99 -0.50
CA THR A 154 0.54 -10.02 -0.12
C THR A 154 1.15 -11.05 0.82
N GLU A 155 2.37 -11.54 0.57
CA GLU A 155 3.05 -12.52 1.44
C GLU A 155 3.33 -11.95 2.84
N ARG A 156 3.78 -10.69 2.91
CA ARG A 156 4.00 -9.98 4.17
C ARG A 156 2.70 -9.81 4.94
N LEU A 157 1.65 -9.27 4.30
CA LEU A 157 0.36 -9.01 4.95
C LEU A 157 -0.38 -10.31 5.31
N ALA A 158 -0.29 -11.36 4.49
CA ALA A 158 -0.90 -12.66 4.80
C ALA A 158 -0.33 -13.28 6.09
N THR A 159 0.94 -13.01 6.41
CA THR A 159 1.55 -13.44 7.67
C THR A 159 0.92 -12.74 8.87
N GLU A 160 0.66 -11.43 8.75
CA GLU A 160 -0.02 -10.63 9.78
C GLU A 160 -1.48 -11.06 9.96
N VAL A 161 -2.22 -11.21 8.85
CA VAL A 161 -3.59 -11.73 8.86
C VAL A 161 -3.67 -13.09 9.56
N ARG A 162 -2.77 -14.03 9.25
CA ARG A 162 -2.74 -15.31 9.94
C ARG A 162 -2.55 -15.12 11.44
N ARG A 163 -1.59 -14.29 11.88
CA ARG A 163 -1.37 -14.06 13.32
C ARG A 163 -2.61 -13.50 14.02
N SER A 164 -3.26 -12.49 13.44
CA SER A 164 -4.44 -11.83 14.04
C SER A 164 -5.68 -12.74 14.09
N PHE A 165 -5.90 -13.56 13.06
CA PHE A 165 -7.07 -14.45 12.97
C PHE A 165 -6.88 -15.85 13.59
N HIS A 166 -5.70 -16.18 14.13
CA HIS A 166 -5.47 -17.45 14.84
C HIS A 166 -5.96 -17.47 16.31
N GLY A 167 -6.79 -16.48 16.68
CA GLY A 167 -7.49 -16.41 17.97
C GLY A 167 -8.49 -17.56 18.22
N THR A 168 -8.65 -17.87 19.50
CA THR A 168 -9.22 -19.08 20.11
C THR A 168 -10.32 -19.81 19.34
N ARG A 169 -10.02 -21.03 18.86
CA ARG A 169 -11.07 -22.00 18.48
C ARG A 169 -12.02 -22.21 19.66
N SER A 170 -13.22 -21.63 19.59
CA SER A 170 -14.26 -21.80 20.61
C SER A 170 -14.73 -23.27 20.65
N ARG A 171 -14.13 -24.08 21.52
CA ARG A 171 -14.52 -25.47 21.82
C ARG A 171 -15.58 -25.49 22.92
N ARG A 172 -16.79 -25.02 22.61
CA ARG A 172 -17.90 -25.06 23.58
C ARG A 172 -18.40 -26.50 23.75
N PRO A 173 -18.61 -26.99 24.99
CA PRO A 173 -19.25 -28.27 25.23
C PRO A 173 -20.66 -28.27 24.65
N SER A 174 -21.08 -29.38 24.05
CA SER A 174 -22.45 -29.57 23.55
C SER A 174 -23.10 -30.76 24.26
N PRO A 175 -24.38 -30.65 24.64
CA PRO A 175 -25.16 -31.80 25.08
C PRO A 175 -25.61 -32.70 23.90
N TRP A 176 -25.45 -32.25 22.65
CA TRP A 176 -25.89 -33.00 21.46
C TRP A 176 -24.94 -34.13 21.12
N ARG A 177 -25.47 -35.35 21.05
CA ARG A 177 -24.72 -36.58 20.80
C ARG A 177 -24.57 -36.80 19.29
N SER A 178 -23.43 -36.40 18.74
CA SER A 178 -23.06 -36.58 17.34
C SER A 178 -21.71 -37.30 17.25
N ALA A 179 -21.63 -38.43 16.55
CA ALA A 179 -20.39 -39.18 16.39
C ALA A 179 -19.27 -38.33 15.73
N ARG A 180 -19.64 -37.36 14.87
CA ARG A 180 -18.70 -36.45 14.20
C ARG A 180 -18.09 -35.41 15.14
N ASP A 181 -18.73 -35.16 16.28
CA ASP A 181 -18.36 -34.11 17.23
C ASP A 181 -17.91 -34.68 18.58
N PHE A 182 -17.55 -35.96 18.61
CA PHE A 182 -17.09 -36.64 19.81
C PHE A 182 -15.70 -36.12 20.24
N ASP A 183 -15.59 -35.66 21.49
CA ASP A 183 -14.32 -35.24 22.08
C ASP A 183 -13.60 -36.44 22.69
N PHE A 184 -12.77 -37.10 21.90
CA PHE A 184 -12.01 -38.26 22.34
C PHE A 184 -11.14 -37.97 23.56
N HIS A 185 -10.42 -36.84 23.58
CA HIS A 185 -9.49 -36.54 24.66
C HIS A 185 -10.20 -36.26 25.98
N ARG A 186 -11.26 -35.43 25.94
CA ARG A 186 -12.04 -35.12 27.14
C ARG A 186 -12.79 -36.36 27.63
N THR A 187 -13.32 -37.17 26.72
CA THR A 187 -14.02 -38.40 27.07
C THR A 187 -13.07 -39.43 27.66
N ILE A 188 -11.89 -39.65 27.07
CA ILE A 188 -10.90 -40.56 27.65
C ILE A 188 -10.51 -40.10 29.04
N ARG A 189 -10.08 -38.83 29.19
CA ARG A 189 -9.63 -38.29 30.48
C ARG A 189 -10.69 -38.41 31.58
N ALA A 190 -11.95 -38.14 31.25
CA ALA A 190 -13.05 -38.22 32.21
C ALA A 190 -13.43 -39.66 32.59
N ASN A 191 -13.08 -40.65 31.76
CA ASN A 191 -13.43 -42.06 31.98
C ASN A 191 -12.21 -42.93 32.31
N LEU A 192 -11.01 -42.35 32.49
CA LEU A 192 -9.78 -43.09 32.83
C LEU A 192 -9.93 -43.92 34.12
N GLY A 193 -10.77 -43.50 35.06
CA GLY A 193 -11.09 -44.29 36.28
C GLY A 193 -11.82 -45.61 36.00
N HIS A 194 -12.33 -45.80 34.78
CA HIS A 194 -13.02 -47.02 34.33
C HIS A 194 -12.17 -47.87 33.36
N TYR A 195 -10.87 -47.61 33.31
CA TYR A 195 -9.94 -48.44 32.54
C TYR A 195 -9.75 -49.80 33.23
N ARG A 196 -9.93 -50.88 32.48
CA ARG A 196 -9.69 -52.26 32.95
C ARG A 196 -8.37 -52.77 32.34
N PRO A 197 -7.29 -52.90 33.13
CA PRO A 197 -6.00 -53.35 32.65
C PRO A 197 -6.04 -54.76 32.05
N ASP A 198 -6.81 -55.66 32.67
CA ASP A 198 -6.89 -57.08 32.29
C ASP A 198 -7.49 -57.29 30.89
N GLU A 199 -8.44 -56.43 30.50
CA GLU A 199 -9.11 -56.48 29.20
C GLU A 199 -8.53 -55.48 28.18
N ARG A 200 -7.62 -54.59 28.62
CA ARG A 200 -7.11 -53.43 27.85
C ARG A 200 -8.23 -52.59 27.22
N ARG A 201 -9.34 -52.41 27.96
CA ARG A 201 -10.53 -51.69 27.50
C ARG A 201 -10.89 -50.54 28.43
N LEU A 202 -11.37 -49.46 27.82
CA LEU A 202 -11.88 -48.27 28.50
C LEU A 202 -13.39 -48.20 28.32
N TYR A 203 -14.14 -48.32 29.42
CA TYR A 203 -15.60 -48.22 29.38
C TYR A 203 -16.03 -46.75 29.54
N ILE A 204 -16.79 -46.25 28.56
CA ILE A 204 -17.22 -44.86 28.52
C ILE A 204 -18.58 -44.72 29.20
N GLU A 205 -18.62 -44.10 30.38
CA GLU A 205 -19.86 -43.75 31.09
C GLU A 205 -20.37 -42.37 30.65
N ARG A 206 -19.45 -41.38 30.57
CA ARG A 206 -19.78 -39.99 30.23
C ARG A 206 -19.11 -39.58 28.92
N PRO A 207 -19.79 -39.73 27.76
CA PRO A 207 -19.29 -39.23 26.50
C PRO A 207 -19.42 -37.70 26.43
N TYR A 208 -18.34 -37.02 26.06
CA TYR A 208 -18.34 -35.56 25.84
C TYR A 208 -18.34 -35.25 24.35
N PHE A 209 -19.15 -34.26 23.97
CA PHE A 209 -19.27 -33.80 22.60
C PHE A 209 -18.94 -32.31 22.52
N LEU A 210 -18.34 -31.91 21.41
CA LEU A 210 -18.08 -30.52 21.07
C LEU A 210 -19.27 -29.95 20.32
N SER A 211 -19.57 -28.69 20.58
CA SER A 211 -20.48 -27.95 19.72
C SER A 211 -19.75 -27.58 18.44
N ARG A 212 -20.03 -28.31 17.36
CA ARG A 212 -19.98 -27.73 16.02
C ARG A 212 -21.37 -27.26 15.68
N THR A 213 -21.90 -26.26 16.40
CA THR A 213 -22.92 -25.45 15.74
C THR A 213 -22.19 -24.79 14.59
N ARG A 214 -22.31 -25.36 13.39
CA ARG A 214 -22.25 -24.62 12.14
C ARG A 214 -23.49 -23.73 12.19
N ARG A 215 -23.52 -22.78 13.13
CA ARG A 215 -24.28 -21.56 12.94
C ARG A 215 -23.83 -21.16 11.55
N ARG A 216 -24.78 -20.97 10.66
CA ARG A 216 -24.61 -20.10 9.52
C ARG A 216 -24.07 -18.82 10.15
N MET A 217 -22.76 -18.73 10.36
CA MET A 217 -22.14 -17.59 11.01
C MET A 217 -22.42 -16.51 10.00
N GLU A 218 -23.37 -15.65 10.33
CA GLU A 218 -23.60 -14.44 9.56
C GLU A 218 -22.24 -13.81 9.45
N ARG A 219 -21.72 -13.87 8.22
CA ARG A 219 -20.37 -13.41 7.92
C ARG A 219 -20.36 -11.94 8.28
N TRP A 220 -19.32 -11.50 8.97
CA TRP A 220 -19.03 -10.09 9.00
C TRP A 220 -18.89 -9.61 7.56
N GLN A 221 -19.43 -8.44 7.26
CA GLN A 221 -19.27 -7.79 5.97
C GLN A 221 -18.23 -6.69 6.14
N LEU A 222 -17.22 -6.67 5.30
CA LEU A 222 -16.25 -5.58 5.20
C LEU A 222 -16.41 -4.93 3.84
N ILE A 223 -16.75 -3.64 3.80
CA ILE A 223 -16.86 -2.86 2.56
C ILE A 223 -15.73 -1.83 2.59
N LEU A 224 -14.77 -1.99 1.67
CA LEU A 224 -13.67 -1.06 1.47
C LEU A 224 -14.04 -0.09 0.35
N LEU A 225 -14.27 1.17 0.70
CA LEU A 225 -14.43 2.27 -0.26
C LEU A 225 -13.06 2.91 -0.46
N VAL A 226 -12.57 2.91 -1.69
CA VAL A 226 -11.22 3.40 -2.03
C VAL A 226 -11.30 4.51 -3.06
N ASP A 227 -10.78 5.67 -2.70
CA ASP A 227 -10.68 6.81 -3.59
C ASP A 227 -9.60 6.60 -4.67
N GLN A 228 -9.95 6.84 -5.94
CA GLN A 228 -9.07 6.74 -7.11
C GLN A 228 -8.48 8.08 -7.54
N SER A 229 -8.58 9.13 -6.72
CA SER A 229 -7.92 10.39 -7.00
C SER A 229 -6.39 10.22 -7.12
N GLY A 230 -5.73 11.11 -7.85
CA GLY A 230 -4.29 11.00 -8.15
C GLY A 230 -3.40 11.05 -6.90
N SER A 231 -3.86 11.73 -5.84
CA SER A 231 -3.23 11.76 -4.51
C SER A 231 -3.27 10.39 -3.83
N MET A 232 -4.26 9.56 -4.14
CA MET A 232 -4.57 8.30 -3.43
C MET A 232 -3.89 7.06 -4.02
N ALA A 233 -2.97 7.22 -5.00
CA ALA A 233 -2.31 6.09 -5.68
C ALA A 233 -1.66 5.07 -4.71
N GLY A 234 -0.99 5.54 -3.65
CA GLY A 234 -0.40 4.67 -2.63
C GLY A 234 -1.46 3.88 -1.84
N SER A 235 -2.54 4.54 -1.46
CA SER A 235 -3.64 3.93 -0.70
C SER A 235 -4.43 2.93 -1.54
N VAL A 236 -4.57 3.16 -2.85
CA VAL A 236 -5.20 2.19 -3.76
C VAL A 236 -4.44 0.87 -3.78
N ILE A 237 -3.10 0.91 -3.86
CA ILE A 237 -2.24 -0.29 -3.80
C ILE A 237 -2.48 -1.06 -2.51
N HIS A 238 -2.38 -0.36 -1.38
CA HIS A 238 -2.54 -0.97 -0.07
C HIS A 238 -3.93 -1.55 0.15
N SER A 239 -4.97 -0.87 -0.34
CA SER A 239 -6.36 -1.32 -0.22
C SER A 239 -6.62 -2.56 -1.08
N ALA A 240 -6.09 -2.60 -2.31
CA ALA A 240 -6.19 -3.76 -3.18
C ALA A 240 -5.53 -5.00 -2.57
N VAL A 241 -4.30 -4.85 -2.06
CA VAL A 241 -3.57 -5.93 -1.38
C VAL A 241 -4.30 -6.39 -0.12
N THR A 242 -4.80 -5.44 0.68
CA THR A 242 -5.56 -5.75 1.90
C THR A 242 -6.85 -6.51 1.58
N ALA A 243 -7.61 -6.04 0.58
CA ALA A 243 -8.81 -6.71 0.10
C ALA A 243 -8.51 -8.14 -0.35
N ALA A 244 -7.45 -8.33 -1.15
CA ALA A 244 -7.01 -9.64 -1.63
C ALA A 244 -6.60 -10.59 -0.49
N CYS A 245 -5.91 -10.08 0.55
CA CYS A 245 -5.53 -10.88 1.71
C CYS A 245 -6.71 -11.26 2.61
N LEU A 246 -7.71 -10.37 2.73
CA LEU A 246 -8.93 -10.62 3.51
C LEU A 246 -9.96 -11.44 2.74
N TRP A 247 -9.83 -11.52 1.42
CA TRP A 247 -10.68 -12.32 0.56
C TRP A 247 -10.60 -13.80 0.91
N GLY A 248 -11.76 -14.45 1.00
CA GLY A 248 -11.84 -15.88 1.32
C GLY A 248 -11.61 -16.24 2.79
N LEU A 249 -11.45 -15.26 3.70
CA LEU A 249 -11.37 -15.54 5.13
C LEU A 249 -12.68 -16.16 5.67
N PRO A 250 -12.62 -17.26 6.44
CA PRO A 250 -13.81 -17.88 7.00
C PRO A 250 -14.55 -16.91 7.93
N GLY A 251 -15.80 -16.59 7.61
CA GLY A 251 -16.63 -15.71 8.43
C GLY A 251 -16.56 -14.23 8.06
N LEU A 252 -15.84 -13.85 7.00
CA LEU A 252 -15.79 -12.50 6.45
C LEU A 252 -16.25 -12.50 4.98
N LYS A 253 -17.07 -11.52 4.60
CA LYS A 253 -17.44 -11.21 3.21
C LYS A 253 -16.85 -9.84 2.90
N THR A 254 -15.84 -9.80 2.05
CA THR A 254 -15.16 -8.56 1.66
C THR A 254 -15.76 -8.01 0.38
N HIS A 255 -15.98 -6.71 0.33
CA HIS A 255 -16.36 -5.94 -0.84
C HIS A 255 -15.30 -4.87 -1.05
N LEU A 256 -14.91 -4.66 -2.30
CA LEU A 256 -14.00 -3.60 -2.69
C LEU A 256 -14.71 -2.73 -3.71
N VAL A 257 -14.91 -1.47 -3.35
CA VAL A 257 -15.59 -0.49 -4.18
C VAL A 257 -14.62 0.66 -4.37
N ALA A 258 -14.33 0.96 -5.62
CA ALA A 258 -13.50 2.09 -5.94
C ALA A 258 -14.36 3.22 -6.48
N PHE A 259 -13.97 4.46 -6.15
CA PHE A 259 -14.77 5.61 -6.52
C PHE A 259 -13.92 6.81 -6.92
N ASP A 260 -14.51 7.62 -7.77
CA ASP A 260 -14.07 8.94 -8.21
C ASP A 260 -15.33 9.84 -8.26
N THR A 261 -15.73 10.31 -9.45
CA THR A 261 -17.07 10.82 -9.76
C THR A 261 -18.12 9.71 -9.94
N SER A 262 -17.68 8.49 -10.18
CA SER A 262 -18.48 7.29 -10.35
C SER A 262 -18.14 6.26 -9.27
N VAL A 263 -19.00 5.27 -9.08
CA VAL A 263 -18.80 4.19 -8.12
C VAL A 263 -18.73 2.89 -8.88
N VAL A 264 -17.63 2.15 -8.73
CA VAL A 264 -17.38 0.87 -9.39
C VAL A 264 -17.16 -0.20 -8.34
N ASP A 265 -17.98 -1.25 -8.39
CA ASP A 265 -17.82 -2.42 -7.52
C ASP A 265 -16.80 -3.39 -8.15
N LEU A 266 -15.65 -3.53 -7.50
CA LEU A 266 -14.53 -4.38 -7.92
C LEU A 266 -14.47 -5.67 -7.09
N THR A 267 -15.55 -6.03 -6.38
CA THR A 267 -15.59 -7.20 -5.50
C THR A 267 -15.20 -8.50 -6.22
N ASP A 268 -15.58 -8.66 -7.49
CA ASP A 268 -15.27 -9.87 -8.27
C ASP A 268 -13.80 -9.91 -8.72
N ASP A 269 -13.15 -8.76 -8.85
CA ASP A 269 -11.75 -8.64 -9.30
C ASP A 269 -10.74 -8.75 -8.15
N VAL A 270 -11.20 -8.80 -6.89
CA VAL A 270 -10.34 -8.88 -5.69
C VAL A 270 -9.38 -10.08 -5.71
N THR A 271 -9.74 -11.17 -6.41
CA THR A 271 -8.88 -12.35 -6.54
C THR A 271 -7.63 -12.10 -7.36
N ASP A 272 -7.63 -11.09 -8.22
CA ASP A 272 -6.48 -10.67 -9.00
C ASP A 272 -6.14 -9.19 -8.73
N PRO A 273 -5.38 -8.92 -7.65
CA PRO A 273 -5.00 -7.55 -7.31
C PRO A 273 -4.14 -6.88 -8.40
N VAL A 274 -3.49 -7.65 -9.28
CA VAL A 274 -2.70 -7.06 -10.38
C VAL A 274 -3.62 -6.52 -11.45
N GLU A 275 -4.58 -7.32 -11.92
CA GLU A 275 -5.58 -6.85 -12.89
C GLU A 275 -6.39 -5.68 -12.35
N LEU A 276 -6.77 -5.74 -11.06
CA LEU A 276 -7.47 -4.65 -10.40
C LEU A 276 -6.66 -3.34 -10.46
N LEU A 277 -5.41 -3.35 -10.03
CA LEU A 277 -4.55 -2.16 -10.04
C LEU A 277 -4.31 -1.65 -11.47
N MET A 278 -4.12 -2.56 -12.43
CA MET A 278 -3.93 -2.18 -13.83
C MET A 278 -5.21 -1.65 -14.48
N GLY A 279 -6.39 -2.03 -13.99
CA GLY A 279 -7.70 -1.53 -14.43
C GLY A 279 -8.05 -0.14 -13.86
N VAL A 280 -7.65 0.17 -12.62
CA VAL A 280 -7.98 1.42 -11.91
C VAL A 280 -7.45 2.66 -12.62
N GLN A 281 -8.32 3.52 -13.14
CA GLN A 281 -7.93 4.80 -13.73
C GLN A 281 -7.78 5.85 -12.63
N LEU A 282 -6.58 6.40 -12.46
CA LEU A 282 -6.33 7.45 -11.46
C LEU A 282 -6.68 8.83 -12.03
N GLY A 283 -7.50 9.59 -11.31
CA GLY A 283 -7.85 10.98 -11.63
C GLY A 283 -9.34 11.22 -11.92
N GLY A 284 -9.78 12.46 -11.68
CA GLY A 284 -11.19 12.86 -11.72
C GLY A 284 -11.53 13.75 -10.53
N GLY A 285 -12.82 14.11 -10.38
CA GLY A 285 -13.34 14.63 -9.11
C GLY A 285 -13.65 13.50 -8.13
N THR A 286 -13.94 13.85 -6.88
CA THR A 286 -14.23 12.89 -5.80
C THR A 286 -15.65 13.12 -5.27
N ASP A 287 -16.51 12.10 -5.28
CA ASP A 287 -17.87 12.12 -4.68
C ASP A 287 -17.96 11.04 -3.60
N ILE A 288 -17.47 11.37 -2.39
CA ILE A 288 -17.41 10.44 -1.26
C ILE A 288 -18.83 10.13 -0.77
N ALA A 289 -19.71 11.14 -0.75
CA ALA A 289 -21.11 11.02 -0.37
C ALA A 289 -21.86 9.94 -1.18
N ARG A 290 -21.60 9.86 -2.50
CA ARG A 290 -22.19 8.83 -3.37
C ARG A 290 -21.64 7.44 -3.06
N ALA A 291 -20.32 7.32 -2.89
CA ALA A 291 -19.69 6.04 -2.56
C ALA A 291 -20.19 5.49 -1.21
N VAL A 292 -20.31 6.34 -0.20
CA VAL A 292 -20.87 5.97 1.12
C VAL A 292 -22.36 5.62 1.01
N GLY A 293 -23.13 6.33 0.17
CA GLY A 293 -24.50 5.96 -0.14
C GLY A 293 -24.62 4.56 -0.73
N TYR A 294 -23.79 4.23 -1.73
CA TYR A 294 -23.74 2.89 -2.32
C TYR A 294 -23.35 1.82 -1.29
N ALA A 295 -22.34 2.09 -0.44
CA ALA A 295 -21.98 1.17 0.64
C ALA A 295 -23.13 0.94 1.62
N ALA A 296 -23.89 1.99 1.97
CA ALA A 296 -25.05 1.85 2.84
C ALA A 296 -26.12 0.92 2.24
N ASP A 297 -26.35 1.00 0.93
CA ASP A 297 -27.29 0.10 0.22
C ASP A 297 -26.76 -1.35 0.12
N LEU A 298 -25.43 -1.53 0.12
CA LEU A 298 -24.77 -2.83 0.07
C LEU A 298 -24.74 -3.57 1.42
N VAL A 299 -24.96 -2.86 2.53
CA VAL A 299 -24.96 -3.44 3.88
C VAL A 299 -26.18 -4.35 4.09
N ASP A 300 -25.93 -5.64 4.35
CA ASP A 300 -27.00 -6.63 4.60
C ASP A 300 -27.40 -6.66 6.08
N ASN A 301 -26.41 -6.68 6.98
CA ASN A 301 -26.63 -6.66 8.43
C ASN A 301 -25.79 -5.55 9.07
N PRO A 302 -26.38 -4.39 9.42
CA PRO A 302 -25.65 -3.25 9.95
C PRO A 302 -24.78 -3.58 11.17
N ARG A 303 -25.28 -4.41 12.10
CA ARG A 303 -24.56 -4.79 13.33
C ARG A 303 -23.37 -5.71 13.10
N ARG A 304 -23.23 -6.25 11.89
CA ARG A 304 -22.13 -7.12 11.45
C ARG A 304 -21.44 -6.54 10.21
N ALA A 305 -21.53 -5.24 9.99
CA ALA A 305 -20.88 -4.56 8.88
C ALA A 305 -19.78 -3.61 9.38
N ILE A 306 -18.66 -3.64 8.67
CA ILE A 306 -17.57 -2.69 8.77
C ILE A 306 -17.49 -1.99 7.42
N VAL A 307 -17.56 -0.67 7.41
CA VAL A 307 -17.43 0.14 6.19
C VAL A 307 -16.22 1.04 6.39
N ALA A 308 -15.17 0.82 5.60
CA ALA A 308 -13.95 1.61 5.67
C ALA A 308 -13.86 2.52 4.45
N VAL A 309 -13.82 3.82 4.69
CA VAL A 309 -13.64 4.87 3.68
C VAL A 309 -12.18 5.28 3.69
N ILE A 310 -11.48 5.04 2.58
CA ILE A 310 -10.06 5.34 2.40
C ILE A 310 -9.98 6.48 1.38
N SER A 311 -9.79 7.70 1.88
CA SER A 311 -9.77 8.95 1.10
C SER A 311 -8.99 10.03 1.86
N ASP A 312 -8.62 11.10 1.16
CA ASP A 312 -8.10 12.34 1.74
C ASP A 312 -9.22 13.26 2.28
N PHE A 313 -10.47 12.81 2.23
CA PHE A 313 -11.66 13.51 2.73
C PHE A 313 -11.94 14.87 2.07
N TYR A 314 -11.29 15.20 0.95
CA TYR A 314 -11.68 16.35 0.15
C TYR A 314 -12.93 16.01 -0.67
N GLU A 315 -14.10 16.34 -0.12
CA GLU A 315 -15.39 16.05 -0.73
C GLU A 315 -15.69 17.03 -1.87
N GLY A 316 -15.93 16.49 -3.08
CA GLY A 316 -16.45 17.25 -4.21
C GLY A 316 -17.99 17.19 -4.33
N GLY A 317 -18.65 16.32 -3.55
CA GLY A 317 -20.10 16.18 -3.46
C GLY A 317 -20.75 16.96 -2.31
N ASP A 318 -21.88 16.45 -1.81
CA ASP A 318 -22.62 17.06 -0.69
C ASP A 318 -22.13 16.50 0.66
N GLU A 319 -21.27 17.26 1.33
CA GLU A 319 -20.75 16.92 2.67
C GLU A 319 -21.87 16.71 3.71
N HIS A 320 -22.97 17.45 3.63
CA HIS A 320 -24.07 17.29 4.58
C HIS A 320 -24.77 15.95 4.34
N ARG A 321 -24.91 15.53 3.08
CA ARG A 321 -25.39 14.18 2.74
C ARG A 321 -24.44 13.11 3.26
N LEU A 322 -23.13 13.27 3.07
CA LEU A 322 -22.14 12.34 3.60
C LEU A 322 -22.30 12.13 5.11
N VAL A 323 -22.26 13.21 5.90
CA VAL A 323 -22.38 13.15 7.36
C VAL A 323 -23.71 12.55 7.80
N ARG A 324 -24.83 12.88 7.12
CA ARG A 324 -26.14 12.29 7.40
C ARG A 324 -26.15 10.76 7.17
N THR A 325 -25.58 10.30 6.06
CA THR A 325 -25.53 8.87 5.73
C THR A 325 -24.67 8.11 6.73
N VAL A 326 -23.48 8.62 7.05
CA VAL A 326 -22.58 8.01 8.04
C VAL A 326 -23.25 7.91 9.41
N ARG A 327 -23.90 8.99 9.88
CA ARG A 327 -24.67 8.95 11.12
C ARG A 327 -25.72 7.85 11.10
N GLY A 328 -26.49 7.73 10.01
CA GLY A 328 -27.52 6.70 9.87
C GLY A 328 -26.94 5.28 9.95
N MET A 329 -25.78 5.03 9.33
CA MET A 329 -25.10 3.73 9.40
C MET A 329 -24.62 3.41 10.82
N VAL A 330 -24.01 4.40 11.50
CA VAL A 330 -23.55 4.26 12.89
C VAL A 330 -24.73 3.98 13.84
N GLU A 331 -25.83 4.72 13.71
CA GLU A 331 -27.05 4.53 14.50
C GLU A 331 -27.67 3.13 14.29
N GLN A 332 -27.55 2.56 13.10
CA GLN A 332 -27.97 1.18 12.79
C GLN A 332 -27.03 0.11 13.37
N GLY A 333 -25.83 0.51 13.81
CA GLY A 333 -24.83 -0.36 14.44
C GLY A 333 -23.67 -0.77 13.52
N THR A 334 -23.55 -0.17 12.34
CA THR A 334 -22.40 -0.36 11.43
C THR A 334 -21.16 0.31 11.99
N ARG A 335 -20.02 -0.38 11.88
CA ARG A 335 -18.72 0.19 12.23
C ARG A 335 -18.17 0.93 11.02
N VAL A 336 -18.30 2.25 11.04
CA VAL A 336 -17.74 3.11 9.98
C VAL A 336 -16.32 3.52 10.39
N LEU A 337 -15.36 3.24 9.51
CA LEU A 337 -13.97 3.67 9.61
C LEU A 337 -13.73 4.74 8.54
N ALA A 338 -13.21 5.89 8.95
CA ALA A 338 -12.75 6.94 8.06
C ALA A 338 -11.23 6.97 8.16
N LEU A 339 -10.57 6.35 7.17
CA LEU A 339 -9.14 6.17 7.13
C LEU A 339 -8.51 7.19 6.19
N ALA A 340 -7.75 8.13 6.77
CA ALA A 340 -6.92 9.02 5.99
C ALA A 340 -5.77 8.23 5.38
N ALA A 341 -5.43 8.54 4.12
CA ALA A 341 -4.25 7.99 3.48
C ALA A 341 -3.00 8.25 4.33
N LEU A 342 -2.23 7.20 4.60
CA LEU A 342 -0.87 7.31 5.08
C LEU A 342 0.05 7.36 3.85
N ASP A 343 0.75 8.47 3.66
CA ASP A 343 1.99 8.41 2.90
C ASP A 343 3.11 7.83 3.78
N GLU A 344 4.15 7.26 3.17
CA GLU A 344 5.30 6.72 3.91
C GLU A 344 5.98 7.79 4.79
N ASP A 345 5.76 9.07 4.47
CA ASP A 345 6.31 10.24 5.17
C ASP A 345 5.47 10.72 6.38
N ALA A 346 4.43 9.98 6.76
CA ALA A 346 3.74 10.11 8.06
C ALA A 346 3.06 11.46 8.38
N GLU A 347 2.96 12.41 7.45
CA GLU A 347 2.05 13.56 7.56
C GLU A 347 0.76 13.30 6.79
N PRO A 348 -0.34 12.96 7.47
CA PRO A 348 -1.61 12.73 6.80
C PRO A 348 -2.21 14.09 6.37
N GLU A 349 -2.16 14.36 5.07
CA GLU A 349 -2.84 15.49 4.43
C GLU A 349 -4.27 15.06 4.08
N TYR A 350 -5.24 15.57 4.84
CA TYR A 350 -6.67 15.32 4.64
C TYR A 350 -7.51 16.45 5.22
N ASP A 351 -8.76 16.57 4.78
CA ASP A 351 -9.71 17.52 5.36
C ASP A 351 -10.05 17.16 6.82
N ARG A 352 -9.39 17.85 7.75
CA ARG A 352 -9.57 17.66 9.19
C ARG A 352 -10.95 18.10 9.68
N GLU A 353 -11.58 19.07 9.02
CA GLU A 353 -12.90 19.56 9.43
C GLU A 353 -13.97 18.51 9.10
N LEU A 354 -13.95 18.00 7.87
CA LEU A 354 -14.87 16.94 7.47
C LEU A 354 -14.62 15.67 8.28
N ALA A 355 -13.35 15.28 8.46
CA ALA A 355 -12.98 14.15 9.30
C ALA A 355 -13.50 14.30 10.74
N GLN A 356 -13.35 15.48 11.37
CA GLN A 356 -13.88 15.71 12.71
C GLN A 356 -15.41 15.58 12.75
N ARG A 357 -16.12 16.11 11.75
CA ARG A 357 -17.59 15.96 11.65
C ARG A 357 -18.02 14.50 11.51
N LEU A 358 -17.23 13.67 10.85
CA LEU A 358 -17.45 12.21 10.78
C LEU A 358 -17.20 11.53 12.14
N ALA A 359 -16.17 11.96 12.88
CA ALA A 359 -15.91 11.49 14.24
C ALA A 359 -17.06 11.84 15.19
N ASP A 360 -17.59 13.05 15.10
CA ASP A 360 -18.67 13.56 15.96
C ASP A 360 -19.97 12.74 15.80
N VAL A 361 -20.20 12.17 14.62
CA VAL A 361 -21.33 11.26 14.37
C VAL A 361 -21.02 9.79 14.66
N GLY A 362 -19.85 9.51 15.23
CA GLY A 362 -19.45 8.18 15.75
C GLY A 362 -18.67 7.29 14.78
N ALA A 363 -18.18 7.82 13.65
CA ALA A 363 -17.20 7.10 12.84
C ALA A 363 -15.83 7.07 13.54
N HIS A 364 -15.07 6.00 13.33
CA HIS A 364 -13.69 5.94 13.80
C HIS A 364 -12.78 6.58 12.76
N VAL A 365 -12.24 7.75 13.08
CA VAL A 365 -11.37 8.53 12.20
C VAL A 365 -9.92 8.31 12.60
N GLY A 366 -9.06 8.01 11.64
CA GLY A 366 -7.63 7.90 11.92
C GLY A 366 -6.82 7.53 10.68
N ALA A 367 -5.52 7.41 10.88
CA ALA A 367 -4.61 6.92 9.86
C ALA A 367 -4.20 5.49 10.26
N MET A 368 -4.55 4.51 9.43
CA MET A 368 -4.25 3.10 9.69
C MET A 368 -3.48 2.48 8.54
N THR A 369 -2.40 1.79 8.87
CA THR A 369 -1.70 0.90 7.93
C THR A 369 -2.57 -0.32 7.64
N PRO A 370 -2.35 -1.01 6.50
CA PRO A 370 -2.99 -2.29 6.19
C PRO A 370 -3.01 -3.30 7.34
N GLY A 371 -1.88 -3.47 8.04
CA GLY A 371 -1.77 -4.38 9.18
C GLY A 371 -2.63 -3.95 10.38
N GLN A 372 -2.77 -2.66 10.62
CA GLN A 372 -3.65 -2.13 11.67
C GLN A 372 -5.13 -2.34 11.32
N LEU A 373 -5.51 -2.13 10.05
CA LEU A 373 -6.87 -2.42 9.58
C LEU A 373 -7.21 -3.91 9.75
N VAL A 374 -6.29 -4.80 9.36
CA VAL A 374 -6.43 -6.25 9.56
C VAL A 374 -6.64 -6.60 11.04
N SER A 375 -5.85 -5.97 11.92
CA SER A 375 -5.94 -6.21 13.37
C SER A 375 -7.25 -5.69 13.94
N PHE A 376 -7.70 -4.51 13.51
CA PHE A 376 -9.01 -3.96 13.89
C PHE A 376 -10.16 -4.87 13.47
N VAL A 377 -10.15 -5.37 12.22
CA VAL A 377 -11.17 -6.31 11.73
C VAL A 377 -11.15 -7.59 12.57
N ALA A 378 -9.97 -8.12 12.90
CA ALA A 378 -9.86 -9.30 13.76
C ALA A 378 -10.44 -9.07 15.16
N ASP A 379 -10.17 -7.91 15.78
CA ASP A 379 -10.67 -7.54 17.11
C ASP A 379 -12.19 -7.34 17.14
N VAL A 380 -12.77 -6.79 16.07
CA VAL A 380 -14.23 -6.63 15.95
C VAL A 380 -14.92 -7.98 15.72
N MET A 381 -14.25 -8.93 15.08
CA MET A 381 -14.78 -10.25 14.78
C MET A 381 -14.64 -11.28 15.92
N GLY A 382 -13.58 -11.16 16.72
CA GLY A 382 -13.23 -12.03 17.86
C GLY A 382 -14.10 -11.81 19.09
#